data_AF-A0AA38HRH4-F1
#
_entry.id   AF-A0AA38HRH4-F1
#
_cell.length_a   1.000
_cell.length_b   1.000
_cell.length_c   1.000
_cell.angle_alpha   90.00
_cell.angle_beta   90.00
_cell.angle_gamma   90.00
#
_symmetry.space_group_name_H-M   'P 1'
#
loop_
_entity.id
_entity.type
_entity.pdbx_description
1 polymer ?
#
loop_
_entity_poly.entity_id
_entity_poly.type
_entity_poly.pdbx_seq_one_letter_code
_entity_poly.pdbx_strand_id
1 'polypeptide(L)'
;MENVENQTPLPSSQSCFQVSFQRSLYITLSICTLVIVVTLYNEFLNNPTITGLDDSTFPVTDVPFPGISVCSINKISKRKAEKFAELLANLTGKSRSLMINYIRQIGQLYDFDFIPSKVDDLLDFQKILNNSGFKLIDVIKNLAISCDELLVTCSWKSVSVNCSEIFQMKLTHDGYCCIFNSWNSSLGTRSKNRKSVLTASADMKNGLHLVVKNQLDDYFYSIISSVGIIIQIFDSINYPDKTSGSMKEILIENGTESFIEVNPTTYQAVQDVKDYPVEKRDCLFRRESPTVFGNMYSLSNCIVGCKIESALALCQCIPFKMPLSNESTICTLEDVPCLHRYRGTQMF
;
A
#
# COMPACT_ATOMS: atom_id res chain seq x y z
N MET A 1 29.50 66.68 -79.21
CA MET A 1 30.41 65.67 -78.62
C MET A 1 30.95 66.27 -77.35
N GLU A 2 30.80 65.53 -76.25
CA GLU A 2 31.64 65.51 -75.03
C GLU A 2 30.83 65.51 -73.73
N ASN A 3 30.62 64.27 -73.28
CA ASN A 3 30.80 63.75 -71.93
C ASN A 3 30.17 64.50 -70.75
N VAL A 4 29.04 63.94 -70.33
CA VAL A 4 28.53 63.96 -68.96
C VAL A 4 29.52 63.22 -68.06
N GLU A 5 30.24 63.94 -67.20
CA GLU A 5 30.96 63.35 -66.07
C GLU A 5 30.18 63.65 -64.79
N ASN A 6 29.33 62.70 -64.41
CA ASN A 6 28.57 62.70 -63.16
C ASN A 6 29.53 62.31 -62.03
N GLN A 7 30.04 63.28 -61.27
CA GLN A 7 30.71 63.00 -59.99
C GLN A 7 29.65 62.73 -58.91
N THR A 8 29.39 61.45 -58.66
CA THR A 8 28.69 61.00 -57.45
C THR A 8 29.58 61.23 -56.21
N PRO A 9 29.06 61.81 -55.12
CA PRO A 9 29.85 62.03 -53.90
C PRO A 9 30.12 60.70 -53.19
N LEU A 10 31.38 60.45 -52.83
CA LEU A 10 31.80 59.31 -52.01
C LEU A 10 31.17 59.39 -50.60
N PRO A 11 30.59 58.30 -50.07
CA PRO A 11 30.01 58.30 -48.72
C PRO A 11 31.11 58.35 -47.65
N SER A 12 30.92 59.21 -46.66
CA SER A 12 31.77 59.34 -45.46
C SER A 12 31.91 58.01 -44.72
N SER A 13 33.15 57.59 -44.41
CA SER A 13 33.47 56.33 -43.72
C SER A 13 32.75 56.12 -42.37
N GLN A 14 32.34 57.20 -41.69
CA GLN A 14 31.57 57.16 -40.44
C GLN A 14 30.14 56.59 -40.62
N SER A 15 29.47 56.81 -41.76
CA SER A 15 28.10 56.31 -41.97
C SER A 15 28.08 54.80 -42.25
N CYS A 16 29.07 54.28 -42.98
CA CYS A 16 29.23 52.85 -43.22
C CYS A 16 29.55 52.07 -41.93
N PHE A 17 30.39 52.62 -41.05
CA PHE A 17 30.73 51.99 -39.78
C PHE A 17 29.52 51.91 -38.85
N GLN A 18 28.72 52.98 -38.77
CA GLN A 18 27.50 53.02 -37.95
C GLN A 18 26.42 52.06 -38.46
N VAL A 19 26.23 51.94 -39.77
CA VAL A 19 25.31 50.98 -40.39
C VAL A 19 25.80 49.54 -40.24
N SER A 20 27.11 49.28 -40.36
CA SER A 20 27.70 47.96 -40.15
C SER A 20 27.59 47.51 -38.70
N PHE A 21 27.86 48.40 -37.74
CA PHE A 21 27.68 48.15 -36.31
C PHE A 21 26.21 47.86 -35.96
N GLN A 22 25.27 48.65 -36.50
CA GLN A 22 23.83 48.39 -36.34
C GLN A 22 23.43 47.02 -36.92
N ARG A 23 23.89 46.66 -38.12
CA ARG A 23 23.61 45.34 -38.73
C ARG A 23 24.17 44.19 -37.90
N SER A 24 25.39 44.31 -37.39
CA SER A 24 25.99 43.31 -36.51
C SER A 24 25.20 43.15 -35.20
N LEU A 25 24.73 44.26 -34.61
CA LEU A 25 23.89 44.25 -33.42
C LEU A 25 22.52 43.58 -33.67
N TYR A 26 21.88 43.83 -34.81
CA TYR A 26 20.63 43.15 -35.17
C TYR A 26 20.82 41.66 -35.38
N ILE A 27 21.93 41.25 -36.02
CA ILE A 27 22.26 39.84 -36.22
C ILE A 27 22.49 39.15 -34.88
N THR A 28 23.28 39.74 -33.97
CA THR A 28 23.52 39.13 -32.65
C THR A 28 22.24 39.04 -31.83
N LEU A 29 21.38 40.07 -31.83
CA LEU A 29 20.08 40.03 -31.17
C LEU A 29 19.18 38.94 -31.74
N SER A 30 19.12 38.80 -33.07
CA SER A 30 18.32 37.75 -33.73
C SER A 30 18.79 36.34 -33.35
N ILE A 31 20.11 36.12 -33.29
CA ILE A 31 20.70 34.84 -32.86
C ILE A 31 20.38 34.59 -31.38
N CYS A 32 20.55 35.58 -30.51
CA CYS A 32 20.18 35.45 -29.09
C CYS A 32 18.71 35.10 -28.92
N THR A 33 17.79 35.76 -29.65
CA THR A 33 16.36 35.44 -29.59
C THR A 33 16.07 34.02 -30.08
N LEU A 34 16.73 33.58 -31.16
CA LEU A 34 16.57 32.22 -31.67
C LEU A 34 17.03 31.19 -30.64
N VAL A 35 18.19 31.41 -30.02
CA VAL A 35 18.71 30.53 -28.96
C VAL A 35 17.72 30.47 -27.79
N ILE A 36 17.22 31.61 -27.31
CA ILE A 36 16.26 31.66 -26.20
C ILE A 36 14.97 30.91 -26.56
N VAL A 37 14.43 31.12 -27.75
CA VAL A 37 13.21 30.43 -28.20
C VAL A 37 13.43 28.92 -28.26
N VAL A 38 14.55 28.47 -28.82
CA VAL A 38 14.89 27.04 -28.91
C VAL A 38 15.09 26.44 -27.52
N THR A 39 15.76 27.13 -26.60
CA THR A 39 15.98 26.63 -25.24
C THR A 39 14.67 26.52 -24.47
N LEU A 40 13.82 27.55 -24.52
CA LEU A 40 12.53 27.54 -23.84
C LEU A 40 11.58 26.50 -24.43
N TYR A 41 11.59 26.35 -25.76
CA TYR A 41 10.79 25.33 -26.42
C TYR A 41 11.23 23.91 -26.04
N ASN A 42 12.54 23.66 -25.96
CA ASN A 42 13.06 22.38 -25.49
C ASN A 42 12.72 22.12 -24.02
N GLU A 43 12.84 23.13 -23.15
CA GLU A 43 12.46 23.02 -21.74
C GLU A 43 10.97 22.69 -21.58
N PHE A 44 10.10 23.37 -22.32
CA PHE A 44 8.67 23.09 -22.36
C PHE A 44 8.35 21.67 -22.85
N LEU A 45 9.04 21.19 -23.88
CA LEU A 45 8.85 19.84 -24.42
C LEU A 45 9.35 18.73 -23.49
N ASN A 46 10.33 19.04 -22.64
CA ASN A 46 10.94 18.11 -21.69
C ASN A 46 10.18 18.07 -20.35
N ASN A 47 9.55 19.19 -19.95
CA ASN A 47 8.80 19.32 -18.71
C ASN A 47 7.35 19.77 -18.96
N PRO A 48 6.49 18.88 -19.52
CA PRO A 48 5.13 19.26 -19.92
C PRO A 48 4.15 19.42 -18.75
N THR A 49 4.52 19.04 -17.53
CA THR A 49 3.63 19.02 -16.36
C THR A 49 4.14 19.92 -15.25
N ILE A 50 3.20 20.59 -14.56
CA ILE A 50 3.45 21.37 -13.36
C ILE A 50 2.42 21.00 -12.30
N THR A 51 2.84 20.96 -11.03
CA THR A 51 1.93 20.75 -9.90
C THR A 51 1.61 22.09 -9.26
N GLY A 52 0.33 22.45 -9.23
CA GLY A 52 -0.18 23.62 -8.54
C GLY A 52 -1.07 23.22 -7.37
N LEU A 53 -1.29 24.15 -6.45
CA LEU A 53 -2.36 24.02 -5.45
C LEU A 53 -3.70 24.28 -6.16
N ASP A 54 -4.59 23.30 -6.09
CA ASP A 54 -5.98 23.47 -6.48
C ASP A 54 -6.77 24.07 -5.30
N ASP A 55 -7.97 24.59 -5.56
CA ASP A 55 -8.77 25.30 -4.57
C ASP A 55 -8.97 24.48 -3.28
N SER A 56 -8.66 25.09 -2.13
CA SER A 56 -8.87 24.51 -0.79
C SER A 56 -10.34 24.23 -0.44
N THR A 57 -11.28 24.54 -1.34
CA THR A 57 -12.72 24.34 -1.19
C THR A 57 -13.22 22.97 -1.69
N PHE A 58 -12.32 22.04 -2.03
CA PHE A 58 -12.73 20.68 -2.42
C PHE A 58 -13.57 20.05 -1.28
N PRO A 59 -14.83 19.68 -1.54
CA PRO A 59 -15.72 19.25 -0.48
C PRO A 59 -15.32 17.87 0.02
N VAL A 60 -15.18 17.71 1.34
CA VAL A 60 -14.83 16.43 1.97
C VAL A 60 -15.84 15.32 1.64
N THR A 61 -17.08 15.69 1.27
CA THR A 61 -18.12 14.75 0.81
C THR A 61 -17.76 14.02 -0.48
N ASP A 62 -16.89 14.60 -1.30
CA ASP A 62 -16.46 14.04 -2.57
C ASP A 62 -15.17 13.22 -2.43
N VAL A 63 -14.54 13.26 -1.25
CA VAL A 63 -13.38 12.43 -0.91
C VAL A 63 -13.87 11.06 -0.42
N PRO A 64 -13.42 9.96 -1.04
CA PRO A 64 -13.68 8.62 -0.52
C PRO A 64 -13.20 8.46 0.91
N PHE A 65 -14.05 7.91 1.77
CA PHE A 65 -13.62 7.52 3.11
C PHE A 65 -12.48 6.50 2.98
N PRO A 66 -11.46 6.53 3.86
CA PRO A 66 -10.37 5.56 3.79
C PRO A 66 -10.85 4.13 4.06
N GLY A 67 -10.00 3.15 3.71
CA GLY A 67 -10.07 1.82 4.30
C GLY A 67 -9.57 1.88 5.74
N ILE A 68 -10.30 1.23 6.66
CA ILE A 68 -9.92 1.12 8.07
C ILE A 68 -9.76 -0.36 8.41
N SER A 69 -8.58 -0.74 8.87
CA SER A 69 -8.29 -2.08 9.40
C SER A 69 -8.19 -2.03 10.92
N VAL A 70 -8.83 -2.98 11.59
CA VAL A 70 -8.70 -3.21 13.03
C VAL A 70 -7.98 -4.54 13.22
N CYS A 71 -6.75 -4.48 13.71
CA CYS A 71 -5.87 -5.62 13.91
C CYS A 71 -5.64 -5.85 15.41
N SER A 72 -5.85 -7.08 15.89
CA SER A 72 -5.39 -7.46 17.22
C SER A 72 -3.86 -7.54 17.25
N ILE A 73 -3.26 -7.09 18.35
CA ILE A 73 -1.82 -7.31 18.62
C ILE A 73 -1.56 -8.81 18.87
N ASN A 74 -2.51 -9.47 19.54
CA ASN A 74 -2.49 -10.92 19.68
C ASN A 74 -2.82 -11.59 18.35
N LYS A 75 -1.82 -12.22 17.74
CA LYS A 75 -1.92 -12.87 16.42
C LYS A 75 -2.49 -14.28 16.51
N ILE A 76 -2.37 -14.93 17.66
CA ILE A 76 -2.88 -16.29 17.91
C ILE A 76 -3.72 -16.26 19.18
N SER A 77 -4.98 -16.68 19.09
CA SER A 77 -5.85 -16.86 20.27
C SER A 77 -5.38 -18.06 21.09
N LYS A 78 -5.13 -17.86 22.39
CA LYS A 78 -4.73 -18.92 23.32
C LYS A 78 -5.78 -20.03 23.40
N ARG A 79 -7.05 -19.68 23.53
CA ARG A 79 -8.16 -20.64 23.58
C ARG A 79 -8.24 -21.47 22.30
N LYS A 80 -8.05 -20.84 21.13
CA LYS A 80 -8.06 -21.57 19.84
C LYS A 80 -6.82 -22.44 19.69
N ALA A 81 -5.65 -21.96 20.11
CA ALA A 81 -4.41 -22.73 20.12
C ALA A 81 -4.50 -23.96 21.04
N GLU A 82 -5.05 -23.82 22.24
CA GLU A 82 -5.25 -24.93 23.18
C GLU A 82 -6.21 -25.99 22.63
N LYS A 83 -7.33 -25.56 22.06
CA LYS A 83 -8.30 -26.47 21.42
C LYS A 83 -7.68 -27.20 20.21
N PHE A 84 -6.87 -26.50 19.42
CA PHE A 84 -6.19 -27.10 18.28
C PHE A 84 -5.07 -28.05 18.72
N ALA A 85 -4.36 -27.74 19.81
CA ALA A 85 -3.35 -28.61 20.41
C ALA A 85 -3.96 -29.93 20.91
N GLU A 86 -5.15 -29.89 21.52
CA GLU A 86 -5.90 -31.08 21.94
C GLU A 86 -6.28 -31.96 20.74
N LEU A 87 -6.76 -31.35 19.66
CA LEU A 87 -7.06 -32.06 18.42
C LEU A 87 -5.82 -32.77 17.86
N LEU A 88 -4.70 -32.07 17.75
CA LEU A 88 -3.45 -32.65 17.23
C LEU A 88 -2.87 -33.72 18.15
N ALA A 89 -2.98 -33.55 19.48
CA ALA A 89 -2.53 -34.54 20.45
C ALA A 89 -3.29 -35.87 20.27
N ASN A 90 -4.61 -35.79 20.08
CA ASN A 90 -5.45 -36.97 19.84
C ASN A 90 -5.13 -37.67 18.51
N LEU A 91 -4.83 -36.90 17.46
CA LEU A 91 -4.51 -37.45 16.14
C LEU A 91 -3.12 -38.11 16.09
N THR A 92 -2.15 -37.54 16.80
CA THR A 92 -0.73 -37.98 16.73
C THR A 92 -0.32 -38.90 17.87
N GLY A 93 -1.13 -39.01 18.92
CA GLY A 93 -0.76 -39.71 20.16
C GLY A 93 0.36 -39.02 20.96
N LYS A 94 0.74 -37.78 20.60
CA LYS A 94 1.78 -36.99 21.28
C LYS A 94 1.17 -36.10 22.38
N SER A 95 2.02 -35.54 23.25
CA SER A 95 1.55 -34.72 24.37
C SER A 95 0.95 -33.37 23.92
N ARG A 96 -0.10 -32.92 24.61
CA ARG A 96 -0.72 -31.58 24.41
C ARG A 96 0.29 -30.45 24.54
N SER A 97 1.20 -30.54 25.52
CA SER A 97 2.23 -29.51 25.75
C SER A 97 3.20 -29.38 24.58
N LEU A 98 3.56 -30.50 23.94
CA LEU A 98 4.39 -30.48 22.74
C LEU A 98 3.63 -29.81 21.56
N MET A 99 2.35 -30.13 21.38
CA MET A 99 1.53 -29.49 20.34
C MET A 99 1.39 -27.97 20.54
N ILE A 100 1.24 -27.51 21.78
CA ILE A 100 1.23 -26.08 22.11
C ILE A 100 2.56 -25.41 21.70
N ASN A 101 3.69 -26.06 21.99
CA ASN A 101 5.00 -25.54 21.59
C ASN A 101 5.17 -25.45 20.07
N TYR A 102 4.63 -26.41 19.32
CA TYR A 102 4.60 -26.39 17.87
C TYR A 102 3.70 -25.29 17.32
N ILE A 103 2.49 -25.12 17.84
CA ILE A 103 1.56 -24.05 17.43
C ILE A 103 2.20 -22.67 17.63
N ARG A 104 2.98 -22.48 18.70
CA ARG A 104 3.73 -21.24 18.92
C ARG A 104 4.73 -20.94 17.79
N GLN A 105 5.24 -21.94 17.08
CA GLN A 105 6.17 -21.72 15.96
C GLN A 105 5.51 -21.04 14.76
N ILE A 106 4.17 -21.09 14.63
CA ILE A 106 3.43 -20.34 13.61
C ILE A 106 3.71 -18.83 13.72
N GLY A 107 3.99 -18.34 14.94
CA GLY A 107 4.36 -16.96 15.17
C GLY A 107 5.54 -16.47 14.32
N GLN A 108 6.50 -17.35 14.03
CA GLN A 108 7.67 -17.01 13.22
C GLN A 108 7.32 -16.68 11.76
N LEU A 109 6.12 -17.03 11.28
CA LEU A 109 5.63 -16.63 9.95
C LEU A 109 5.16 -15.16 9.92
N TYR A 110 4.92 -14.54 11.08
CA TYR A 110 4.47 -13.15 11.16
C TYR A 110 5.65 -12.17 11.12
N ASP A 111 6.63 -12.40 11.99
CA ASP A 111 7.79 -11.52 12.23
C ASP A 111 9.08 -12.01 11.56
N PHE A 112 9.12 -13.24 11.08
CA PHE A 112 10.31 -13.89 10.54
C PHE A 112 11.46 -13.91 11.55
N ASP A 113 11.16 -13.96 12.85
CA ASP A 113 12.17 -14.06 13.90
C ASP A 113 12.57 -15.52 14.13
N PHE A 114 13.37 -16.01 13.19
CA PHE A 114 13.85 -17.38 13.17
C PHE A 114 14.88 -17.64 14.27
N ILE A 115 14.68 -18.75 14.99
CA ILE A 115 15.58 -19.24 16.02
C ILE A 115 16.26 -20.51 15.50
N PRO A 116 17.57 -20.49 15.16
CA PRO A 116 18.26 -21.65 14.55
C PRO A 116 18.16 -22.96 15.35
N SER A 117 18.06 -22.89 16.68
CA SER A 117 17.92 -24.07 17.52
C SER A 117 16.54 -24.75 17.45
N LYS A 118 15.56 -24.15 16.77
CA LYS A 118 14.19 -24.66 16.63
C LYS A 118 13.83 -25.06 15.21
N VAL A 119 14.81 -25.25 14.33
CA VAL A 119 14.57 -25.72 12.96
C VAL A 119 13.82 -27.05 12.96
N ASP A 120 14.26 -27.99 13.78
CA ASP A 120 13.64 -29.32 13.84
C ASP A 120 12.18 -29.22 14.28
N ASP A 121 11.85 -28.31 15.20
CA ASP A 121 10.47 -28.06 15.63
C ASP A 121 9.59 -27.54 14.48
N LEU A 122 10.13 -26.67 13.62
CA LEU A 122 9.42 -26.14 12.44
C LEU A 122 9.15 -27.26 11.43
N LEU A 123 10.17 -28.04 11.09
CA LEU A 123 10.09 -29.13 10.12
C LEU A 123 9.16 -30.25 10.61
N ASP A 124 9.27 -30.63 11.88
CA ASP A 124 8.41 -31.67 12.47
C ASP A 124 6.95 -31.21 12.52
N PHE A 125 6.71 -29.94 12.85
CA PHE A 125 5.35 -29.43 12.86
C PHE A 125 4.77 -29.35 11.45
N GLN A 126 5.53 -28.91 10.44
CA GLN A 126 5.08 -28.93 9.05
C GLN A 126 4.71 -30.33 8.58
N LYS A 127 5.52 -31.35 8.91
CA LYS A 127 5.21 -32.76 8.63
C LYS A 127 3.92 -33.21 9.30
N ILE A 128 3.69 -32.85 10.57
CA ILE A 128 2.45 -33.18 11.28
C ILE A 128 1.24 -32.57 10.58
N LEU A 129 1.31 -31.29 10.18
CA LEU A 129 0.22 -30.61 9.47
C LEU A 129 -0.07 -31.29 8.12
N ASN A 130 0.97 -31.57 7.33
CA ASN A 130 0.85 -32.23 6.03
C ASN A 130 0.22 -33.63 6.16
N ASN A 131 0.71 -34.45 7.10
CA ASN A 131 0.19 -35.81 7.34
C ASN A 131 -1.24 -35.83 7.86
N SER A 132 -1.65 -34.79 8.59
CA SER A 132 -3.01 -34.64 9.12
C SER A 132 -3.97 -33.99 8.11
N GLY A 133 -3.49 -33.60 6.92
CA GLY A 133 -4.29 -32.94 5.89
C GLY A 133 -4.65 -31.48 6.19
N PHE A 134 -3.99 -30.83 7.15
CA PHE A 134 -4.23 -29.43 7.48
C PHE A 134 -3.45 -28.50 6.56
N LYS A 135 -4.14 -27.56 5.91
CA LYS A 135 -3.50 -26.46 5.20
C LYS A 135 -3.07 -25.38 6.19
N LEU A 136 -1.82 -24.97 6.13
CA LEU A 136 -1.25 -23.96 7.03
C LEU A 136 -2.06 -22.65 7.04
N ILE A 137 -2.50 -22.18 5.88
CA ILE A 137 -3.29 -20.93 5.77
C ILE A 137 -4.61 -21.01 6.53
N ASP A 138 -5.28 -22.16 6.49
CA ASP A 138 -6.54 -22.39 7.18
C ASP A 138 -6.31 -22.50 8.69
N VAL A 139 -5.19 -23.10 9.10
CA VAL A 139 -4.76 -23.15 10.50
C VAL A 139 -4.50 -21.74 11.03
N ILE A 140 -3.70 -20.93 10.33
CA ILE A 140 -3.41 -19.54 10.72
C ILE A 140 -4.71 -18.73 10.83
N LYS A 141 -5.60 -18.87 9.84
CA LYS A 141 -6.91 -18.20 9.84
C LYS A 141 -7.78 -18.59 11.03
N ASN A 142 -7.83 -19.87 11.36
CA ASN A 142 -8.64 -20.40 12.45
C ASN A 142 -8.05 -20.07 13.83
N LEU A 143 -6.75 -19.86 13.93
CA LEU A 143 -6.07 -19.46 15.17
C LEU A 143 -6.20 -17.95 15.44
N ALA A 144 -6.39 -17.12 14.40
CA ALA A 144 -6.62 -15.70 14.54
C ALA A 144 -7.94 -15.37 15.26
N ILE A 145 -8.01 -14.20 15.89
CA ILE A 145 -9.25 -13.66 16.49
C ILE A 145 -10.20 -13.26 15.36
N SER A 146 -11.47 -13.67 15.42
CA SER A 146 -12.44 -13.31 14.38
C SER A 146 -13.00 -11.91 14.59
N CYS A 147 -13.56 -11.31 13.54
CA CYS A 147 -14.16 -9.97 13.64
C CYS A 147 -15.36 -9.92 14.59
N ASP A 148 -16.13 -11.00 14.68
CA ASP A 148 -17.27 -11.09 15.60
C ASP A 148 -16.81 -11.19 17.08
N GLU A 149 -15.62 -11.71 17.33
CA GLU A 149 -15.03 -11.78 18.67
C GLU A 149 -14.37 -10.45 19.06
N LEU A 150 -13.77 -9.75 18.09
CA LEU A 150 -13.01 -8.52 18.29
C LEU A 150 -13.93 -7.27 18.35
N LEU A 151 -14.91 -7.15 17.47
CA LEU A 151 -15.76 -5.96 17.34
C LEU A 151 -17.10 -6.17 18.05
N VAL A 152 -17.38 -5.35 19.07
CA VAL A 152 -18.60 -5.48 19.89
C VAL A 152 -19.74 -4.65 19.32
N THR A 153 -19.47 -3.36 19.10
CA THR A 153 -20.47 -2.43 18.55
C THR A 153 -19.84 -1.59 17.46
N CYS A 154 -20.56 -1.42 16.36
CA CYS A 154 -20.15 -0.59 15.24
C CYS A 154 -21.25 0.43 14.94
N SER A 155 -20.83 1.68 14.72
CA SER A 155 -21.72 2.74 14.25
C SER A 155 -21.05 3.49 13.11
N TRP A 156 -21.81 3.70 12.04
CA TRP A 156 -21.37 4.42 10.85
C TRP A 156 -22.37 5.52 10.55
N LYS A 157 -21.91 6.77 10.44
CA LYS A 157 -22.78 7.94 10.23
C LYS A 157 -23.88 8.07 11.28
N SER A 158 -23.53 7.89 12.55
CA SER A 158 -24.47 7.87 13.68
C SER A 158 -25.56 6.78 13.62
N VAL A 159 -25.45 5.81 12.72
CA VAL A 159 -26.34 4.66 12.63
C VAL A 159 -25.64 3.44 13.19
N SER A 160 -26.24 2.83 14.22
CA SER A 160 -25.79 1.53 14.72
C SER A 160 -25.99 0.47 13.64
N VAL A 161 -24.92 -0.22 13.28
CA VAL A 161 -24.91 -1.25 12.23
C VAL A 161 -24.26 -2.52 12.76
N ASN A 162 -24.59 -3.65 12.15
CA ASN A 162 -23.94 -4.91 12.48
C ASN A 162 -22.49 -4.88 11.99
N CYS A 163 -21.53 -5.13 12.88
CA CYS A 163 -20.10 -5.13 12.54
C CYS A 163 -19.78 -6.11 11.41
N SER A 164 -20.39 -7.30 11.41
CA SER A 164 -20.14 -8.35 10.42
C SER A 164 -20.63 -8.00 9.00
N GLU A 165 -21.50 -7.01 8.86
CA GLU A 165 -22.00 -6.54 7.55
C GLU A 165 -21.02 -5.56 6.89
N ILE A 166 -20.34 -4.74 7.69
CA ILE A 166 -19.47 -3.67 7.20
C ILE A 166 -17.97 -4.01 7.29
N PHE A 167 -17.59 -4.93 8.18
CA PHE A 167 -16.21 -5.42 8.32
C PHE A 167 -16.06 -6.81 7.71
N GLN A 168 -14.92 -7.05 7.09
CA GLN A 168 -14.54 -8.37 6.57
C GLN A 168 -13.16 -8.76 7.08
N MET A 169 -13.02 -10.02 7.51
CA MET A 169 -11.73 -10.56 7.88
C MET A 169 -10.88 -10.77 6.63
N LYS A 170 -9.78 -10.03 6.51
CA LYS A 170 -8.87 -10.05 5.35
C LYS A 170 -7.42 -10.00 5.82
N LEU A 171 -6.52 -10.42 4.93
CA LEU A 171 -5.09 -10.34 5.17
C LEU A 171 -4.58 -8.91 4.98
N THR A 172 -3.69 -8.52 5.89
CA THR A 172 -2.89 -7.29 5.87
C THR A 172 -1.43 -7.68 6.10
N HIS A 173 -0.52 -6.70 6.05
CA HIS A 173 0.87 -6.89 6.52
C HIS A 173 0.96 -7.52 7.92
N ASP A 174 -0.04 -7.30 8.75
CA ASP A 174 -0.11 -7.72 10.15
C ASP A 174 -0.86 -9.06 10.35
N GLY A 175 -1.21 -9.73 9.25
CA GLY A 175 -2.00 -10.95 9.23
C GLY A 175 -3.50 -10.69 9.08
N TYR A 176 -4.32 -11.57 9.63
CA TYR A 176 -5.78 -11.45 9.55
C TYR A 176 -6.30 -10.30 10.43
N CYS A 177 -6.96 -9.33 9.81
CA CYS A 177 -7.57 -8.18 10.47
C CYS A 177 -8.97 -7.91 9.93
N CYS A 178 -9.72 -7.06 10.63
CA CYS A 178 -11.06 -6.67 10.27
C CYS A 178 -11.03 -5.37 9.46
N ILE A 179 -11.38 -5.46 8.18
CA ILE A 179 -11.27 -4.34 7.25
C ILE A 179 -12.65 -3.80 6.88
N PHE A 180 -12.85 -2.51 7.12
CA PHE A 180 -13.95 -1.69 6.63
C PHE A 180 -13.53 -0.93 5.35
N ASN A 181 -14.48 -0.78 4.43
CA ASN A 181 -14.36 0.05 3.22
C ASN A 181 -13.10 -0.23 2.36
N SER A 182 -12.83 -1.50 2.07
CA SER A 182 -11.80 -1.90 1.11
C SER A 182 -12.42 -2.37 -0.20
N TRP A 183 -11.98 -1.73 -1.29
CA TRP A 183 -12.39 -2.03 -2.67
C TRP A 183 -11.96 -3.42 -3.11
N ASN A 184 -10.79 -3.87 -2.66
CA ASN A 184 -10.22 -5.14 -3.07
C ASN A 184 -11.10 -6.29 -2.56
N SER A 185 -11.97 -6.78 -3.45
CA SER A 185 -12.53 -8.12 -3.35
C SER A 185 -11.36 -9.07 -3.25
N SER A 186 -11.33 -9.90 -2.21
CA SER A 186 -10.58 -11.14 -2.24
C SER A 186 -10.76 -11.77 -3.63
N LEU A 187 -9.64 -11.99 -4.30
CA LEU A 187 -9.52 -12.69 -5.58
C LEU A 187 -10.53 -13.85 -5.60
N GLY A 188 -11.57 -13.72 -6.43
CA GLY A 188 -12.59 -14.77 -6.61
C GLY A 188 -14.06 -14.36 -6.46
N THR A 189 -14.40 -13.20 -5.88
CA THR A 189 -15.83 -12.76 -5.84
C THR A 189 -16.00 -11.40 -6.53
N ARG A 190 -16.50 -11.45 -7.78
CA ARG A 190 -16.96 -10.27 -8.54
C ARG A 190 -18.18 -9.65 -7.84
N SER A 191 -17.97 -8.89 -6.77
CA SER A 191 -19.00 -7.98 -6.27
C SER A 191 -19.02 -6.77 -7.21
N LYS A 192 -19.91 -6.80 -8.20
CA LYS A 192 -19.96 -5.83 -9.31
C LYS A 192 -20.31 -4.38 -8.91
N ASN A 193 -20.62 -4.08 -7.64
CA ASN A 193 -21.11 -2.76 -7.22
C ASN A 193 -20.72 -2.41 -5.78
N ARG A 194 -19.42 -2.27 -5.47
CA ARG A 194 -19.01 -1.59 -4.23
C ARG A 194 -18.31 -0.29 -4.59
N LYS A 195 -19.06 0.81 -4.67
CA LYS A 195 -18.46 2.16 -4.69
C LYS A 195 -17.80 2.41 -3.33
N SER A 196 -16.65 3.07 -3.32
CA SER A 196 -16.03 3.51 -2.07
C SER A 196 -17.02 4.37 -1.29
N VAL A 197 -17.10 4.16 0.02
CA VAL A 197 -18.08 4.86 0.85
C VAL A 197 -17.64 6.31 1.02
N LEU A 198 -18.55 7.25 0.78
CA LEU A 198 -18.31 8.67 1.01
C LEU A 198 -18.78 9.07 2.41
N THR A 199 -18.13 10.05 3.03
CA THR A 199 -18.68 10.69 4.24
C THR A 199 -19.74 11.75 3.88
N ALA A 200 -20.67 12.01 4.80
CA ALA A 200 -21.67 13.07 4.62
C ALA A 200 -21.14 14.45 5.06
N SER A 201 -20.19 14.49 6.00
CA SER A 201 -19.53 15.69 6.48
C SER A 201 -18.27 15.35 7.28
N ALA A 202 -17.41 16.34 7.52
CA ALA A 202 -16.23 16.25 8.38
C ALA A 202 -16.60 16.57 9.83
N ASP A 203 -17.25 15.62 10.52
CA ASP A 203 -17.59 15.75 11.93
C ASP A 203 -17.59 14.38 12.63
N MET A 204 -17.42 14.42 13.95
CA MET A 204 -17.29 13.21 14.77
C MET A 204 -18.50 12.28 14.62
N LYS A 205 -19.71 12.83 14.45
CA LYS A 205 -20.95 12.04 14.33
C LYS A 205 -21.04 11.28 13.00
N ASN A 206 -20.46 11.81 11.93
CA ASN A 206 -20.46 11.16 10.61
C ASN A 206 -19.26 10.22 10.38
N GLY A 207 -18.42 10.02 11.40
CA GLY A 207 -17.32 9.07 11.39
C GLY A 207 -17.72 7.61 11.68
N LEU A 208 -16.69 6.79 11.81
CA LEU A 208 -16.77 5.38 12.22
C LEU A 208 -16.51 5.28 13.72
N HIS A 209 -17.44 4.67 14.45
CA HIS A 209 -17.36 4.46 15.90
C HIS A 209 -17.32 2.96 16.19
N LEU A 210 -16.34 2.54 17.00
CA LEU A 210 -16.08 1.13 17.28
C LEU A 210 -15.89 0.93 18.77
N VAL A 211 -16.53 -0.09 19.33
CA VAL A 211 -16.16 -0.66 20.62
C VAL A 211 -15.51 -2.00 20.36
N VAL A 212 -14.26 -2.13 20.80
CA VAL A 212 -13.42 -3.30 20.53
C VAL A 212 -13.17 -4.05 21.83
N LYS A 213 -13.32 -5.38 21.79
CA LYS A 213 -13.08 -6.26 22.91
C LYS A 213 -11.70 -6.89 22.78
N ASN A 214 -10.80 -6.51 23.68
CA ASN A 214 -9.48 -7.12 23.81
C ASN A 214 -9.45 -8.06 25.02
N GLN A 215 -9.33 -9.36 24.80
CA GLN A 215 -9.31 -10.37 25.88
C GLN A 215 -7.86 -10.66 26.30
N LEU A 216 -7.41 -10.07 27.40
CA LEU A 216 -6.01 -10.14 27.88
C LEU A 216 -5.55 -11.58 28.14
N ASP A 217 -6.45 -12.38 28.71
CA ASP A 217 -6.25 -13.78 29.08
C ASP A 217 -6.19 -14.73 27.87
N ASP A 218 -6.55 -14.25 26.68
CA ASP A 218 -6.48 -14.98 25.41
C ASP A 218 -5.17 -14.74 24.63
N TYR A 219 -4.23 -13.95 25.17
CA TYR A 219 -2.95 -13.70 24.54
C TYR A 219 -2.08 -14.95 24.48
N PHE A 220 -1.59 -15.30 23.28
CA PHE A 220 -0.69 -16.44 23.08
C PHE A 220 0.56 -16.08 22.29
N TYR A 221 0.41 -15.25 21.24
CA TYR A 221 1.53 -14.76 20.44
C TYR A 221 1.30 -13.32 20.02
N SER A 222 2.24 -12.44 20.37
CA SER A 222 2.19 -11.01 20.05
C SER A 222 3.52 -10.60 19.43
N ILE A 223 3.46 -9.83 18.34
CA ILE A 223 4.66 -9.35 17.62
C ILE A 223 5.33 -8.20 18.40
N ILE A 224 4.54 -7.40 19.11
CA ILE A 224 5.01 -6.31 19.95
C ILE A 224 4.67 -6.59 21.41
N SER A 225 5.54 -6.14 22.33
CA SER A 225 5.34 -6.26 23.79
C SER A 225 4.32 -5.23 24.31
N SER A 226 3.15 -5.17 23.69
CA SER A 226 2.04 -4.29 24.06
C SER A 226 0.73 -5.05 24.00
N VAL A 227 -0.33 -4.42 24.53
CA VAL A 227 -1.66 -5.00 24.63
C VAL A 227 -2.70 -4.00 24.15
N GLY A 228 -3.52 -4.42 23.20
CA GLY A 228 -4.45 -3.52 22.53
C GLY A 228 -4.68 -3.93 21.08
N ILE A 229 -4.95 -2.92 20.27
CA ILE A 229 -5.23 -3.08 18.83
C ILE A 229 -4.41 -2.08 18.03
N ILE A 230 -4.20 -2.41 16.77
CA ILE A 230 -3.60 -1.52 15.77
C ILE A 230 -4.71 -1.14 14.80
N ILE A 231 -4.94 0.17 14.66
CA ILE A 231 -5.79 0.75 13.64
C ILE A 231 -4.92 1.12 12.45
N GLN A 232 -5.24 0.60 11.26
CA GLN A 232 -4.55 0.93 10.02
C GLN A 232 -5.48 1.74 9.11
N ILE A 233 -5.00 2.87 8.63
CA ILE A 233 -5.73 3.80 7.76
C ILE A 233 -5.01 3.82 6.42
N PHE A 234 -5.71 3.51 5.35
CA PHE A 234 -5.12 3.37 4.01
C PHE A 234 -6.14 3.75 2.92
N ASP A 235 -5.69 4.01 1.69
CA ASP A 235 -6.60 4.20 0.56
C ASP A 235 -7.41 2.91 0.32
N SER A 236 -8.73 3.01 0.22
CA SER A 236 -9.64 1.88 -0.01
C SER A 236 -9.25 0.93 -1.16
N ILE A 237 -8.50 1.38 -2.17
CA ILE A 237 -8.03 0.56 -3.31
C ILE A 237 -6.68 -0.13 -3.06
N ASN A 238 -5.94 0.31 -2.04
CA ASN A 238 -4.61 -0.21 -1.75
C ASN A 238 -4.69 -1.45 -0.86
N TYR A 239 -3.72 -2.34 -1.05
CA TYR A 239 -3.42 -3.36 -0.06
C TYR A 239 -2.78 -2.70 1.18
N PRO A 240 -3.26 -3.02 2.39
CA PRO A 240 -2.70 -2.47 3.63
C PRO A 240 -1.31 -3.08 3.93
N ASP A 241 -0.29 -2.49 3.31
CA ASP A 241 1.14 -2.76 3.56
C ASP A 241 1.84 -1.57 4.25
N LYS A 242 2.45 -1.82 5.41
CA LYS A 242 3.05 -0.77 6.25
C LYS A 242 4.33 -0.14 5.68
N THR A 243 5.03 -0.85 4.79
CA THR A 243 6.29 -0.38 4.19
C THR A 243 6.09 0.33 2.84
N SER A 244 4.90 0.18 2.25
CA SER A 244 4.52 0.78 0.97
C SER A 244 4.26 2.28 1.03
N GLY A 245 4.26 2.87 2.23
CA GLY A 245 4.17 4.30 2.48
C GLY A 245 2.77 4.92 2.40
N SER A 246 1.73 4.19 1.97
CA SER A 246 0.34 4.73 1.90
C SER A 246 -0.57 4.36 3.06
N MET A 247 -0.02 3.72 4.10
CA MET A 247 -0.76 3.31 5.28
C MET A 247 -0.22 4.02 6.53
N LYS A 248 -1.13 4.48 7.39
CA LYS A 248 -0.80 4.96 8.74
C LYS A 248 -1.29 3.96 9.79
N GLU A 249 -0.44 3.62 10.75
CA GLU A 249 -0.79 2.75 11.87
C GLU A 249 -0.88 3.54 13.17
N ILE A 250 -1.88 3.23 13.99
CA ILE A 250 -2.10 3.83 15.31
C ILE A 250 -2.34 2.70 16.30
N LEU A 251 -1.50 2.63 17.32
CA LEU A 251 -1.66 1.71 18.44
C LEU A 251 -2.66 2.29 19.45
N ILE A 252 -3.70 1.53 19.77
CA ILE A 252 -4.71 1.90 20.78
C ILE A 252 -4.62 0.92 21.93
N GLU A 253 -4.33 1.45 23.12
CA GLU A 253 -4.22 0.67 24.35
C GLU A 253 -5.59 0.21 24.85
N ASN A 254 -5.60 -0.92 25.55
CA ASN A 254 -6.82 -1.45 26.14
C ASN A 254 -7.40 -0.49 27.22
N GLY A 255 -8.73 -0.34 27.24
CA GLY A 255 -9.41 0.49 28.24
C GLY A 255 -9.33 2.01 27.98
N THR A 256 -8.94 2.42 26.78
CA THR A 256 -8.89 3.83 26.37
C THR A 256 -9.99 4.16 25.35
N GLU A 257 -10.41 5.43 25.34
CA GLU A 257 -11.20 6.02 24.26
C GLU A 257 -10.28 6.92 23.43
N SER A 258 -10.27 6.75 22.11
CA SER A 258 -9.36 7.46 21.21
C SER A 258 -10.11 8.07 20.03
N PHE A 259 -9.83 9.34 19.77
CA PHE A 259 -10.38 10.09 18.64
C PHE A 259 -9.32 10.27 17.57
N ILE A 260 -9.59 9.78 16.37
CA ILE A 260 -8.64 9.81 15.25
C ILE A 260 -9.16 10.76 14.17
N GLU A 261 -8.49 11.90 14.02
CA GLU A 261 -8.73 12.82 12.91
C GLU A 261 -8.00 12.35 11.65
N VAL A 262 -8.72 12.31 10.53
CA VAL A 262 -8.17 11.91 9.22
C VAL A 262 -8.25 13.10 8.27
N ASN A 263 -7.09 13.61 7.87
CA ASN A 263 -6.96 14.72 6.94
C ASN A 263 -6.50 14.19 5.57
N PRO A 264 -7.39 14.13 4.57
CA PRO A 264 -7.05 13.60 3.26
C PRO A 264 -6.28 14.64 2.41
N THR A 265 -5.29 14.17 1.66
CA THR A 265 -4.64 14.94 0.60
C THR A 265 -4.96 14.29 -0.74
N THR A 266 -5.61 15.04 -1.64
CA THR A 266 -6.00 14.54 -2.96
C THR A 266 -5.17 15.20 -4.04
N TYR A 267 -4.74 14.40 -5.02
CA TYR A 267 -4.07 14.88 -6.22
C TYR A 267 -4.94 14.55 -7.43
N GLN A 268 -5.26 15.56 -8.23
CA GLN A 268 -6.03 15.40 -9.47
C GLN A 268 -5.21 15.95 -10.63
N ALA A 269 -5.04 15.15 -11.67
CA ALA A 269 -4.47 15.62 -12.92
C ALA A 269 -5.58 16.14 -13.84
N VAL A 270 -5.32 17.24 -14.53
CA VAL A 270 -6.17 17.72 -15.64
C VAL A 270 -6.17 16.71 -16.79
N GLN A 271 -7.24 16.71 -17.58
CA GLN A 271 -7.40 15.69 -18.64
C GLN A 271 -6.27 15.76 -19.67
N ASP A 272 -5.79 16.95 -20.01
CA ASP A 272 -4.73 17.19 -20.98
C ASP A 272 -3.41 16.47 -20.62
N VAL A 273 -3.16 16.20 -19.32
CA VAL A 273 -1.98 15.43 -18.89
C VAL A 273 -2.03 13.98 -19.40
N LYS A 274 -3.23 13.42 -19.63
CA LYS A 274 -3.40 12.06 -20.17
C LYS A 274 -2.97 11.93 -21.62
N ASP A 275 -2.98 13.04 -22.38
CA ASP A 275 -2.61 13.03 -23.78
C ASP A 275 -1.08 12.96 -23.96
N TYR A 276 -0.31 13.26 -22.91
CA TYR A 276 1.14 13.08 -22.91
C TYR A 276 1.53 11.61 -22.72
N PRO A 277 2.52 11.11 -23.52
CA PRO A 277 3.09 9.78 -23.32
C PRO A 277 3.61 9.59 -21.89
N VAL A 278 3.52 8.34 -21.38
CA VAL A 278 3.95 7.97 -20.02
C VAL A 278 5.40 8.41 -19.77
N GLU A 279 6.28 8.22 -20.75
CA GLU A 279 7.71 8.51 -20.69
C GLU A 279 8.00 10.01 -20.49
N LYS A 280 7.07 10.88 -20.89
CA LYS A 280 7.21 12.33 -20.75
C LYS A 280 6.66 12.89 -19.44
N ARG A 281 5.67 12.23 -18.84
CA ARG A 281 5.02 12.67 -17.59
C ARG A 281 5.45 11.88 -16.36
N ASP A 282 6.25 10.83 -16.54
CA ASP A 282 6.91 10.01 -15.51
C ASP A 282 5.98 9.55 -14.37
N CYS A 283 4.71 9.31 -14.69
CA CYS A 283 3.70 8.83 -13.76
C CYS A 283 2.68 7.96 -14.49
N LEU A 284 1.90 7.17 -13.74
CA LEU A 284 0.88 6.29 -14.30
C LEU A 284 -0.50 6.63 -13.72
N PHE A 285 -1.50 6.68 -14.59
CA PHE A 285 -2.90 6.75 -14.20
C PHE A 285 -3.40 5.37 -13.75
N ARG A 286 -4.45 5.37 -12.92
CA ARG A 286 -5.03 4.15 -12.32
C ARG A 286 -5.32 3.03 -13.32
N ARG A 287 -5.65 3.30 -14.59
CA ARG A 287 -6.03 2.28 -15.57
C ARG A 287 -4.93 1.91 -16.57
N GLU A 288 -3.74 2.48 -16.45
CA GLU A 288 -2.68 2.32 -17.45
C GLU A 288 -1.77 1.13 -17.19
N SER A 289 -1.80 0.58 -15.97
CA SER A 289 -1.04 -0.60 -15.62
C SER A 289 -1.95 -1.65 -14.97
N PRO A 290 -2.01 -2.88 -15.51
CA PRO A 290 -2.57 -3.99 -14.78
C PRO A 290 -1.61 -4.33 -13.64
N THR A 291 -2.10 -4.30 -12.41
CA THR A 291 -1.35 -4.76 -11.24
C THR A 291 -1.85 -6.14 -10.82
N VAL A 292 -1.10 -6.83 -9.95
CA VAL A 292 -1.55 -8.08 -9.28
C VAL A 292 -2.90 -7.90 -8.55
N PHE A 293 -3.28 -6.65 -8.27
CA PHE A 293 -4.50 -6.23 -7.58
C PHE A 293 -5.67 -5.88 -8.52
N GLY A 294 -5.53 -6.16 -9.82
CA GLY A 294 -6.50 -5.81 -10.85
C GLY A 294 -6.14 -4.54 -11.63
N ASN A 295 -7.11 -3.99 -12.36
CA ASN A 295 -6.92 -2.88 -13.29
C ASN A 295 -6.88 -1.49 -12.62
N MET A 296 -6.39 -1.42 -11.37
CA MET A 296 -6.22 -0.18 -10.64
C MET A 296 -4.80 -0.07 -10.07
N TYR A 297 -3.98 0.69 -10.79
CA TYR A 297 -2.62 1.05 -10.40
C TYR A 297 -2.62 2.01 -9.20
N SER A 298 -1.73 1.71 -8.25
CA SER A 298 -1.23 2.64 -7.24
C SER A 298 0.23 2.30 -6.94
N LEU A 299 1.01 3.29 -6.53
CA LEU A 299 2.42 3.09 -6.16
C LEU A 299 2.56 2.02 -5.06
N SER A 300 1.67 2.03 -4.07
CA SER A 300 1.73 1.06 -2.97
C SER A 300 1.39 -0.35 -3.40
N ASN A 301 0.38 -0.55 -4.25
CA ASN A 301 0.10 -1.87 -4.83
C ASN A 301 1.27 -2.34 -5.72
N CYS A 302 1.93 -1.43 -6.44
CA CYS A 302 3.13 -1.73 -7.21
C CYS A 302 4.26 -2.25 -6.30
N ILE A 303 4.55 -1.55 -5.20
CA ILE A 303 5.57 -1.96 -4.23
C ILE A 303 5.25 -3.36 -3.66
N VAL A 304 3.99 -3.64 -3.30
CA VAL A 304 3.59 -4.98 -2.84
C VAL A 304 3.77 -6.03 -3.94
N GLY A 305 3.48 -5.70 -5.20
CA GLY A 305 3.79 -6.55 -6.35
C GLY A 305 5.28 -6.87 -6.47
N CYS A 306 6.14 -5.86 -6.36
CA CYS A 306 7.60 -6.03 -6.37
C CYS A 306 8.09 -6.91 -5.21
N LYS A 307 7.48 -6.79 -4.02
CA LYS A 307 7.79 -7.68 -2.89
C LYS A 307 7.41 -9.13 -3.16
N ILE A 308 6.25 -9.37 -3.77
CA ILE A 308 5.80 -10.71 -4.16
C ILE A 308 6.79 -11.33 -5.15
N GLU A 309 7.17 -10.59 -6.21
CA GLU A 309 8.15 -11.06 -7.20
C GLU A 309 9.50 -11.34 -6.56
N SER A 310 9.94 -10.48 -5.64
CA SER A 310 11.19 -10.65 -4.89
C SER A 310 11.16 -11.90 -4.01
N ALA A 311 10.05 -12.14 -3.30
CA ALA A 311 9.88 -13.32 -2.45
C ALA A 311 9.91 -14.61 -3.27
N LEU A 312 9.26 -14.62 -4.44
CA LEU A 312 9.30 -15.74 -5.39
C LEU A 312 10.71 -15.97 -5.95
N ALA A 313 11.44 -14.91 -6.30
CA ALA A 313 12.79 -15.03 -6.85
C ALA A 313 13.81 -15.57 -5.83
N LEU A 314 13.65 -15.24 -4.54
CA LEU A 314 14.62 -15.58 -3.49
C LEU A 314 14.26 -16.83 -2.70
N CYS A 315 12.99 -16.95 -2.29
CA CYS A 315 12.51 -18.04 -1.43
C CYS A 315 11.55 -18.99 -2.14
N GLN A 316 11.22 -18.77 -3.41
CA GLN A 316 10.33 -19.64 -4.21
C GLN A 316 8.92 -19.81 -3.64
N CYS A 317 8.51 -18.92 -2.74
CA CYS A 317 7.23 -18.92 -2.07
C CYS A 317 6.79 -17.48 -1.73
N ILE A 318 5.50 -17.29 -1.53
CA ILE A 318 4.91 -16.01 -1.12
C ILE A 318 4.51 -16.08 0.36
N PRO A 319 4.95 -15.14 1.22
CA PRO A 319 4.48 -15.05 2.59
C PRO A 319 2.96 -15.02 2.70
N PHE A 320 2.40 -15.73 3.67
CA PHE A 320 0.94 -15.82 3.82
C PHE A 320 0.25 -14.46 4.02
N LYS A 321 0.97 -13.47 4.57
CA LYS A 321 0.51 -12.10 4.79
C LYS A 321 0.51 -11.25 3.53
N MET A 322 0.85 -11.82 2.37
CA MET A 322 0.77 -11.14 1.09
C MET A 322 -0.49 -11.61 0.33
N PRO A 323 -1.03 -10.77 -0.55
CA PRO A 323 -2.15 -11.11 -1.40
C PRO A 323 -1.72 -12.17 -2.42
N LEU A 324 -2.42 -13.32 -2.41
CA LEU A 324 -2.06 -14.49 -3.20
C LEU A 324 -2.82 -14.55 -4.52
N SER A 325 -2.12 -14.79 -5.63
CA SER A 325 -2.78 -15.22 -6.87
C SER A 325 -3.14 -16.72 -6.80
N ASN A 326 -4.15 -17.16 -7.56
CA ASN A 326 -4.66 -18.54 -7.51
C ASN A 326 -3.61 -19.63 -7.84
N GLU A 327 -2.47 -19.27 -8.42
CA GLU A 327 -1.43 -20.21 -8.88
C GLU A 327 -0.14 -20.14 -8.03
N SER A 328 -0.13 -19.42 -6.91
CA SER A 328 1.09 -19.16 -6.14
C SER A 328 1.31 -20.11 -4.95
N THR A 329 2.55 -20.57 -4.76
CA THR A 329 3.00 -21.33 -3.58
C THR A 329 3.11 -20.42 -2.35
N ILE A 330 2.34 -20.73 -1.30
CA ILE A 330 2.41 -20.02 -0.02
C ILE A 330 3.60 -20.54 0.78
N CYS A 331 4.38 -19.63 1.39
CA CYS A 331 5.45 -20.02 2.30
C CYS A 331 4.91 -20.78 3.51
N THR A 332 5.62 -21.84 3.86
CA THR A 332 5.34 -22.74 4.97
C THR A 332 6.34 -22.54 6.11
N LEU A 333 6.21 -23.35 7.17
CA LEU A 333 7.16 -23.32 8.29
C LEU A 333 8.59 -23.70 7.86
N GLU A 334 8.73 -24.46 6.76
CA GLU A 334 10.03 -24.86 6.18
C GLU A 334 10.78 -23.66 5.58
N ASP A 335 10.05 -22.62 5.16
CA ASP A 335 10.59 -21.45 4.47
C ASP A 335 11.03 -20.32 5.42
N VAL A 336 10.69 -20.43 6.71
CA VAL A 336 11.03 -19.45 7.76
C VAL A 336 12.52 -19.07 7.78
N PRO A 337 13.49 -20.01 7.66
CA PRO A 337 14.91 -19.66 7.59
C PRO A 337 15.26 -18.75 6.39
N CYS A 338 14.62 -18.97 5.23
CA CYS A 338 14.82 -18.12 4.05
C CYS A 338 14.24 -16.72 4.28
N LEU A 339 13.00 -16.66 4.77
CA LEU A 339 12.31 -15.40 5.07
C LEU A 339 13.09 -14.56 6.08
N HIS A 340 13.64 -15.19 7.11
CA HIS A 340 14.50 -14.52 8.09
C HIS A 340 15.75 -13.91 7.48
N ARG A 341 16.43 -14.65 6.59
CA ARG A 341 17.67 -14.19 5.92
C ARG A 341 17.46 -12.87 5.18
N TYR A 342 16.27 -12.67 4.62
CA TYR A 342 15.93 -11.50 3.80
C TYR A 342 14.98 -10.50 4.50
N ARG A 343 14.74 -10.63 5.81
CA ARG A 343 13.81 -9.77 6.57
C ARG A 343 14.19 -8.28 6.60
N GLY A 344 15.47 -7.95 6.41
CA GLY A 344 16.02 -6.59 6.55
C GLY A 344 16.28 -5.85 5.23
N THR A 345 16.29 -6.55 4.09
CA THR A 345 16.13 -5.92 2.78
C THR A 345 14.69 -5.42 2.69
N GLN A 346 14.41 -4.30 2.03
CA GLN A 346 13.07 -3.66 1.90
C GLN A 346 11.98 -4.56 1.21
N MET A 347 12.17 -5.88 1.21
CA MET A 347 11.36 -6.93 0.60
C MET A 347 10.18 -7.39 1.45
N PHE A 348 10.22 -7.24 2.78
CA PHE A 348 9.19 -7.79 3.66
C PHE A 348 8.52 -6.76 4.56
#